data_AF-A0A560RG62-F1
#
_entry.id   AF-A0A560RG62-F1
#
_cell.length_a   1.000
_cell.length_b   1.000
_cell.length_c   1.000
_cell.angle_alpha   90.00
_cell.angle_beta   90.00
_cell.angle_gamma   90.00
#
_symmetry.space_group_name_H-M   'P 1'
#
loop_
_entity.id
_entity.type
_entity.pdbx_description
1 polymer ?
#
loop_
_entity_poly.entity_id
_entity_poly.type
_entity_poly.pdbx_seq_one_letter_code
_entity_poly.pdbx_strand_id
1 'polypeptide(L)'
;MFALDPRLQQDTLPIGDFPLSRLLLSNDSNYPWFILVPRRDDISEIFQLDVADQRQLWQETTALAEMLKDSFDADKLNVAALGNVVSQLHMHVIVRKREDAAWPAPVWGKHPAKPYTAEQIAVIRERLRLVLTDDFTFLEG
;
A
#
# COMPACT_ATOMS: atom_id res chain seq x y z
N MET A 1 18.70 -4.90 10.23
CA MET A 1 17.40 -5.10 10.88
C MET A 1 16.44 -4.12 10.25
N PHE A 2 15.33 -4.62 9.68
CA PHE A 2 14.37 -3.76 8.98
C PHE A 2 13.87 -2.63 9.87
N ALA A 3 13.97 -1.40 9.36
CA ALA A 3 13.38 -0.21 9.96
C ALA A 3 12.60 0.55 8.89
N LEU A 4 11.35 0.91 9.19
CA LEU A 4 10.53 1.69 8.28
C LEU A 4 11.05 3.14 8.22
N ASP A 5 11.12 3.71 7.03
CA ASP A 5 11.51 5.11 6.84
C ASP A 5 10.62 6.05 7.67
N PRO A 6 11.18 7.05 8.39
CA PRO A 6 10.40 7.94 9.24
C PRO A 6 9.27 8.68 8.53
N ARG A 7 9.43 9.02 7.24
CA ARG A 7 8.36 9.67 6.45
C ARG A 7 7.23 8.70 6.16
N LEU A 8 7.54 7.45 5.79
CA LEU A 8 6.51 6.42 5.65
C LEU A 8 5.80 6.18 6.97
N GLN A 9 6.52 6.17 8.10
CA GLN A 9 5.91 6.02 9.42
C GLN A 9 4.98 7.19 9.78
N GLN A 10 5.33 8.41 9.38
CA GLN A 10 4.52 9.60 9.65
C GLN A 10 3.28 9.71 8.76
N ASP A 11 3.42 9.39 7.47
CA ASP A 11 2.41 9.66 6.44
C ASP A 11 1.46 8.48 6.21
N THR A 12 1.65 7.37 6.95
CA THR A 12 0.87 6.14 6.77
C THR A 12 0.40 5.55 8.09
N LEU A 13 -0.58 4.65 7.98
CA LEU A 13 -1.13 3.85 9.06
C LEU A 13 -0.73 2.39 8.82
N PRO A 14 -0.02 1.72 9.75
CA PRO A 14 0.34 0.32 9.58
C PRO A 14 -0.91 -0.57 9.65
N ILE A 15 -1.02 -1.54 8.74
CA ILE A 15 -2.15 -2.49 8.70
C ILE A 15 -1.72 -3.87 9.18
N GLY A 16 -0.63 -4.39 8.62
CA GLY A 16 -0.18 -5.75 8.83
C GLY A 16 1.05 -6.07 8.01
N ASP A 17 1.46 -7.33 8.05
CA ASP A 17 2.63 -7.84 7.34
C ASP A 17 2.23 -9.06 6.50
N PHE A 18 2.59 -9.03 5.22
CA PHE A 18 2.73 -10.20 4.35
C PHE A 18 4.07 -10.91 4.65
N PRO A 19 4.37 -12.07 4.02
CA PRO A 19 5.63 -12.77 4.26
C PRO A 19 6.86 -11.87 4.04
N LEU A 20 6.91 -11.14 2.92
CA LEU A 20 7.98 -10.19 2.61
C LEU A 20 7.64 -8.77 3.07
N SER A 21 6.47 -8.24 2.70
CA SER A 21 6.21 -6.80 2.80
C SER A 21 5.35 -6.40 4.00
N ARG A 22 5.68 -5.25 4.60
CA ARG A 22 4.74 -4.53 5.46
C ARG A 22 3.69 -3.84 4.60
N LEU A 23 2.42 -4.02 4.94
CA LEU A 23 1.29 -3.30 4.35
C LEU A 23 0.96 -2.06 5.18
N LEU A 24 1.01 -0.91 4.50
CA LEU A 24 0.65 0.39 5.03
C LEU A 24 -0.56 0.94 4.27
N LEU A 25 -1.38 1.73 4.95
CA LEU A 25 -2.41 2.58 4.35
C LEU A 25 -1.90 4.02 4.36
N SER A 26 -1.73 4.65 3.19
CA SER A 26 -1.41 6.08 3.11
C SER A 26 -2.50 6.87 3.84
N ASN A 27 -2.15 7.84 4.68
CA ASN A 27 -3.12 8.65 5.43
C ASN A 27 -3.76 9.75 4.56
N ASP A 28 -4.18 9.37 3.36
CA ASP A 28 -4.91 10.18 2.41
C ASP A 28 -6.21 9.49 2.01
N SER A 29 -7.32 9.97 2.58
CA SER A 29 -8.68 9.51 2.35
C SER A 29 -9.30 9.99 1.04
N ASN A 30 -8.58 10.77 0.23
CA ASN A 30 -9.04 11.07 -1.12
C ASN A 30 -9.12 9.78 -1.99
N TYR A 31 -8.31 8.76 -1.69
CA TYR A 31 -8.27 7.49 -2.43
C TYR A 31 -7.91 6.32 -1.48
N PRO A 32 -8.48 5.12 -1.63
CA PRO A 32 -7.93 3.94 -0.97
C PRO A 32 -6.54 3.63 -1.53
N TRP A 33 -5.50 3.98 -0.78
CA TRP A 33 -4.10 3.95 -1.21
C TRP A 33 -3.27 3.10 -0.25
N PHE A 34 -2.87 1.93 -0.73
CA PHE A 34 -2.02 1.00 0.00
C PHE A 34 -0.57 1.06 -0.48
N ILE A 35 0.35 0.75 0.42
CA ILE A 35 1.80 0.76 0.16
C ILE A 35 2.40 -0.52 0.75
N LEU A 36 3.07 -1.30 -0.08
CA LEU A 36 3.87 -2.45 0.33
C LEU A 36 5.33 -2.03 0.50
N VAL A 37 5.91 -2.33 1.65
CA VAL A 37 7.34 -2.07 1.94
C VAL A 37 8.03 -3.41 2.21
N PRO A 38 8.84 -3.94 1.27
CA PRO A 38 9.62 -5.15 1.51
C PRO A 38 10.46 -5.01 2.78
N ARG A 39 10.38 -5.98 3.70
CA ARG A 39 11.12 -5.95 4.98
C ARG A 39 12.56 -6.42 4.79
N ARG A 40 13.31 -5.67 3.98
CA ARG A 40 14.73 -5.84 3.67
C ARG A 40 15.47 -4.53 3.89
N ASP A 41 16.70 -4.63 4.36
CA ASP A 41 17.55 -3.48 4.65
C ASP A 41 18.18 -2.93 3.37
N ASP A 42 18.37 -1.62 3.31
CA ASP A 42 19.18 -0.94 2.28
C ASP A 42 18.75 -1.22 0.82
N ILE A 43 17.45 -1.48 0.60
CA ILE A 43 16.86 -1.62 -0.73
C ILE A 43 16.15 -0.33 -1.12
N SER A 44 16.56 0.25 -2.24
CA SER A 44 15.90 1.38 -2.89
C SER A 44 15.20 1.02 -4.20
N GLU A 45 15.60 -0.07 -4.85
CA GLU A 45 15.12 -0.46 -6.16
C GLU A 45 14.70 -1.93 -6.19
N ILE A 46 13.70 -2.27 -7.00
CA ILE A 46 13.20 -3.65 -7.10
C ILE A 46 14.31 -4.62 -7.53
N PHE A 47 15.20 -4.20 -8.44
CA PHE A 47 16.27 -5.07 -8.95
C PHE A 47 17.37 -5.38 -7.91
N GLN A 48 17.38 -4.68 -6.76
CA GLN A 48 18.32 -4.96 -5.66
C GLN A 48 17.81 -6.08 -4.74
N LEU A 49 16.52 -6.39 -4.77
CA LEU A 49 15.99 -7.60 -4.13
C LEU A 49 16.56 -8.83 -4.83
N ASP A 50 16.73 -9.93 -4.09
CA ASP A 50 17.05 -11.21 -4.73
C ASP A 50 15.86 -11.71 -5.58
N VAL A 51 16.12 -12.71 -6.44
CA VAL A 51 15.10 -13.21 -7.38
C VAL A 51 13.87 -13.80 -6.66
N ALA A 52 14.03 -14.36 -5.46
CA ALA A 52 12.92 -14.91 -4.70
C ALA A 52 12.06 -13.78 -4.13
N ASP A 53 12.68 -12.75 -3.56
CA ASP A 53 12.00 -11.57 -3.03
C ASP A 53 11.33 -10.73 -4.13
N GLN A 54 11.93 -10.60 -5.32
CA GLN A 54 11.28 -9.94 -6.45
C GLN A 54 9.98 -10.65 -6.85
N ARG A 55 10.00 -11.99 -6.89
CA ARG A 55 8.81 -12.80 -7.18
C ARG A 55 7.76 -12.68 -6.08
N GLN A 56 8.19 -12.75 -4.82
CA GLN A 56 7.32 -12.61 -3.66
C GLN A 56 6.66 -11.23 -3.60
N LEU A 57 7.41 -10.15 -3.84
CA LEU A 57 6.86 -8.79 -3.93
C LEU A 57 5.80 -8.70 -5.03
N TRP A 58 6.05 -9.30 -6.19
CA TRP A 58 5.08 -9.30 -7.28
C TRP A 58 3.81 -10.09 -6.92
N GLN A 59 3.95 -11.27 -6.31
CA GLN A 59 2.83 -12.07 -5.83
C GLN A 59 1.97 -11.31 -4.81
N GLU A 60 2.60 -10.68 -3.81
CA GLU A 60 1.91 -9.85 -2.80
C GLU A 60 1.20 -8.65 -3.45
N THR A 61 1.87 -7.99 -4.40
CA THR A 61 1.32 -6.82 -5.10
C THR A 61 0.09 -7.19 -5.92
N THR A 62 0.14 -8.28 -6.69
CA THR A 62 -0.98 -8.70 -7.55
C THR A 62 -2.15 -9.24 -6.73
N ALA A 63 -1.88 -10.04 -5.70
CA ALA A 63 -2.92 -10.54 -4.80
C ALA A 63 -3.65 -9.40 -4.07
N LEU A 64 -2.90 -8.42 -3.57
CA LEU A 64 -3.47 -7.21 -2.98
C LEU A 64 -4.31 -6.43 -4.00
N ALA A 65 -3.79 -6.20 -5.22
CA ALA A 65 -4.48 -5.44 -6.25
C ALA A 65 -5.81 -6.08 -6.69
N GLU A 66 -5.83 -7.40 -6.88
CA GLU A 66 -7.03 -8.17 -7.22
C GLU A 66 -8.08 -8.08 -6.11
N MET A 67 -7.68 -8.32 -4.87
CA MET A 67 -8.59 -8.20 -3.72
C MET A 67 -9.15 -6.77 -3.57
N LEU A 68 -8.32 -5.75 -3.75
CA LEU A 68 -8.74 -4.35 -3.64
C LEU A 68 -9.70 -3.95 -4.76
N LYS A 69 -9.52 -4.51 -5.97
CA LYS A 69 -10.43 -4.28 -7.10
C LYS A 69 -11.86 -4.64 -6.74
N ASP A 70 -12.06 -5.83 -6.19
CA ASP A 70 -13.39 -6.33 -5.83
C ASP A 70 -13.90 -5.68 -4.54
N SER A 71 -13.05 -5.60 -3.51
CA SER A 71 -13.45 -5.08 -2.20
C SER A 71 -13.84 -3.61 -2.22
N PHE A 72 -13.24 -2.81 -3.10
CA PHE A 72 -13.53 -1.38 -3.22
C PHE A 72 -14.37 -1.00 -4.43
N ASP A 73 -14.78 -1.97 -5.25
CA ASP A 73 -15.45 -1.71 -6.53
C ASP A 73 -14.66 -0.66 -7.34
N ALA A 74 -13.36 -0.92 -7.49
CA ALA A 74 -12.47 -0.02 -8.20
C ALA A 74 -12.83 -0.02 -9.68
N ASP A 75 -12.64 1.06 -10.42
CA ASP A 75 -12.65 1.00 -11.89
C ASP A 75 -11.30 0.46 -12.40
N LYS A 76 -10.21 0.91 -11.80
CA LYS A 76 -8.83 0.58 -12.19
C LYS A 76 -7.92 0.54 -10.96
N LEU A 77 -6.84 -0.23 -11.03
CA LEU A 77 -5.73 -0.16 -10.08
C LEU A 77 -4.55 0.59 -10.72
N ASN A 78 -3.88 1.43 -9.94
CA ASN A 78 -2.56 1.97 -10.26
C ASN A 78 -1.53 1.32 -9.34
N VAL A 79 -0.47 0.79 -9.95
CA VAL A 79 0.65 0.13 -9.25
C VAL A 79 1.94 0.78 -9.70
N ALA A 80 2.79 1.20 -8.77
CA ALA A 80 4.07 1.85 -9.08
C ALA A 80 5.07 1.76 -7.93
N ALA A 81 6.34 1.56 -8.25
CA ALA A 81 7.47 1.89 -7.40
C ALA A 81 8.12 3.17 -7.95
N LEU A 82 8.18 4.23 -7.15
CA LEU A 82 8.75 5.52 -7.55
C LEU A 82 10.01 5.84 -6.73
N GLY A 83 9.86 6.31 -5.50
CA GLY A 83 10.99 6.47 -4.58
C GLY A 83 11.81 7.77 -4.69
N ASN A 84 11.39 8.77 -5.48
CA ASN A 84 12.17 10.02 -5.64
C ASN A 84 12.30 10.86 -4.34
N VAL A 85 11.37 10.72 -3.39
CA VAL A 85 11.33 11.50 -2.12
C VAL A 85 11.74 10.65 -0.91
N VAL A 86 11.35 9.37 -0.91
CA VAL A 86 11.72 8.38 0.10
C VAL A 86 12.42 7.25 -0.64
N SER A 87 13.71 7.05 -0.37
CA SER A 87 14.54 6.10 -1.11
C SER A 87 14.26 4.65 -0.76
N GLN A 88 13.80 4.35 0.46
CA GLN A 88 13.44 2.99 0.85
C GLN A 88 12.39 2.43 -0.12
N LEU A 89 12.64 1.26 -0.69
CA LEU A 89 11.76 0.64 -1.67
C LEU A 89 10.36 0.46 -1.10
N HIS A 90 9.38 0.98 -1.85
CA HIS A 90 7.97 0.81 -1.55
C HIS A 90 7.14 0.76 -2.84
N MET A 91 6.16 -0.12 -2.87
CA MET A 91 5.25 -0.33 -4.00
C MET A 91 3.88 0.23 -3.65
N HIS A 92 3.42 1.24 -4.38
CA HIS A 92 2.08 1.77 -4.24
C HIS A 92 1.06 0.87 -4.95
N VAL A 93 -0.08 0.63 -4.32
CA VAL A 93 -1.24 -0.07 -4.89
C VAL A 93 -2.49 0.76 -4.58
N ILE A 94 -3.05 1.39 -5.61
CA ILE A 94 -4.03 2.48 -5.45
C ILE A 94 -5.32 2.15 -6.19
N VAL A 95 -6.42 2.16 -5.45
CA VAL A 95 -7.78 2.05 -6.00
C VAL A 95 -8.15 3.34 -6.71
N ARG A 96 -8.52 3.24 -7.99
CA ARG A 96 -8.98 4.36 -8.81
C ARG A 96 -10.43 4.18 -9.22
N LYS A 97 -11.18 5.27 -9.20
CA LYS A 97 -12.56 5.36 -9.69
C LYS A 97 -12.69 6.53 -10.65
N ARG A 98 -13.60 6.46 -11.62
CA ARG A 98 -13.81 7.53 -12.61
C ARG A 98 -14.23 8.84 -11.96
N GLU A 99 -14.89 8.77 -10.81
CA GLU A 99 -15.31 9.90 -9.99
C GLU A 99 -14.30 10.30 -8.91
N ASP A 100 -13.12 9.67 -8.84
CA ASP A 100 -12.11 10.04 -7.85
C ASP A 100 -11.50 11.41 -8.11
N ALA A 101 -10.94 12.03 -7.06
CA ALA A 101 -10.48 13.41 -7.09
C ALA A 101 -9.36 13.70 -8.12
N ALA A 102 -8.66 12.68 -8.61
CA ALA A 102 -7.55 12.83 -9.55
C ALA A 102 -7.85 12.29 -10.94
N TRP A 103 -8.95 11.57 -11.17
CA TRP A 103 -9.20 10.91 -12.45
C TRP A 103 -9.22 11.89 -13.65
N PRO A 104 -8.60 11.56 -14.80
CA PRO A 104 -7.79 10.36 -15.11
C PRO A 104 -6.29 10.53 -14.84
N ALA A 105 -5.88 11.61 -14.18
CA ALA A 105 -4.48 11.91 -13.87
C ALA A 105 -3.92 11.00 -12.74
N PRO A 106 -2.58 10.94 -12.58
CA PRO A 106 -1.96 10.34 -11.40
C PRO A 106 -2.37 11.04 -10.10
N VAL A 107 -2.37 10.30 -8.98
CA VAL A 107 -2.73 10.84 -7.65
C VAL A 107 -1.61 11.65 -7.01
N TRP A 108 -0.34 11.33 -7.31
CA TRP A 108 0.82 11.92 -6.64
C TRP A 108 0.89 13.44 -6.83
N GLY A 109 0.77 14.18 -5.72
CA GLY A 109 0.86 15.65 -5.71
C GLY A 109 -0.35 16.37 -6.33
N LYS A 110 -1.44 15.66 -6.66
CA LYS A 110 -2.59 16.25 -7.33
C LYS A 110 -3.44 17.12 -6.40
N HIS A 111 -3.67 16.65 -5.18
CA HIS A 111 -4.43 17.33 -4.14
C HIS A 111 -3.74 17.16 -2.78
N PRO A 112 -3.97 18.06 -1.81
CA PRO A 112 -3.51 17.85 -0.44
C PRO A 112 -4.11 16.58 0.18
N ALA A 113 -3.30 15.84 0.92
CA ALA A 113 -3.74 14.64 1.63
C ALA A 113 -4.81 14.99 2.66
N LYS A 114 -5.84 14.15 2.77
CA LYS A 114 -6.89 14.26 3.79
C LYS A 114 -6.79 13.11 4.78
N PRO A 115 -6.47 13.32 6.05
CA PRO A 115 -6.40 12.23 7.03
C PRO A 115 -7.72 11.45 7.12
N TYR A 116 -7.62 10.15 7.38
CA TYR A 116 -8.80 9.35 7.70
C TYR A 116 -9.32 9.65 9.11
N THR A 117 -10.64 9.52 9.31
CA THR A 117 -11.21 9.41 10.66
C THR A 117 -11.04 7.99 11.22
N ALA A 118 -11.16 7.83 12.53
CA ALA A 118 -11.06 6.53 13.18
C ALA A 118 -12.10 5.52 12.65
N GLU A 119 -13.31 5.99 12.36
CA GLU A 119 -14.40 5.18 11.81
C GLU A 119 -14.08 4.70 10.39
N GLN A 120 -13.50 5.57 9.56
CA GLN A 120 -13.08 5.19 8.21
C GLN A 120 -11.97 4.13 8.26
N ILE A 121 -11.00 4.29 9.16
CA ILE A 121 -9.93 3.30 9.37
C ILE A 121 -10.51 1.96 9.82
N ALA A 122 -11.45 1.97 10.77
CA ALA A 122 -12.11 0.76 11.25
C ALA A 122 -12.85 0.03 10.12
N VAL A 123 -13.59 0.75 9.27
CA VAL A 123 -14.28 0.18 8.11
C VAL A 123 -13.29 -0.43 7.10
N ILE A 124 -12.17 0.23 6.83
CA ILE A 124 -11.13 -0.30 5.94
C ILE A 124 -10.52 -1.57 6.53
N ARG A 125 -10.15 -1.55 7.82
CA ARG A 125 -9.58 -2.72 8.49
C ARG A 125 -10.52 -3.91 8.48
N GLU A 126 -11.81 -3.68 8.75
CA GLU A 126 -12.81 -4.75 8.73
C GLU A 126 -12.97 -5.33 7.32
N ARG A 127 -13.06 -4.47 6.30
CA ARG A 127 -13.08 -4.90 4.91
C ARG A 127 -11.88 -5.78 4.57
N LEU A 128 -10.67 -5.40 5.00
CA LEU A 128 -9.46 -6.17 4.76
C LEU A 128 -9.44 -7.50 5.52
N ARG A 129 -9.97 -7.57 6.75
CA ARG A 129 -10.03 -8.83 7.52
C ARG A 129 -10.88 -9.91 6.86
N LEU A 130 -11.88 -9.51 6.09
CA LEU A 130 -12.74 -10.46 5.37
C LEU A 130 -12.04 -11.11 4.15
N VAL A 131 -10.92 -10.55 3.69
CA VAL A 131 -10.30 -10.91 2.42
C VAL A 131 -8.80 -11.22 2.50
N LEU A 132 -8.09 -10.71 3.52
CA LEU A 132 -6.71 -11.06 3.84
C LEU A 132 -6.70 -12.12 4.95
N THR A 133 -6.88 -13.37 4.56
CA THR A 133 -6.95 -14.49 5.51
C THR A 133 -5.70 -15.35 5.49
N ASP A 134 -5.15 -15.60 4.31
CA ASP A 134 -4.03 -16.51 4.11
C ASP A 134 -2.71 -15.71 4.02
N ASP A 135 -1.68 -16.16 4.73
CA ASP A 135 -0.32 -15.58 4.73
C ASP A 135 -0.22 -14.09 5.11
N PHE A 136 -1.23 -13.51 5.75
CA PHE A 136 -1.21 -12.14 6.24
C PHE A 136 -1.38 -12.06 7.76
N THR A 137 -0.55 -11.26 8.42
CA THR A 137 -0.62 -11.02 9.86
C THR A 137 -1.00 -9.57 10.12
N PHE A 138 -2.20 -9.32 10.66
CA PHE A 138 -2.61 -7.99 11.07
C PHE A 138 -1.76 -7.51 12.26
N LEU A 139 -1.30 -6.26 12.21
CA LEU A 139 -0.71 -5.62 13.39
C LEU A 139 -1.85 -5.22 14.33
N GLU A 140 -1.68 -5.53 15.62
CA GLU A 140 -2.58 -5.04 16.67
C GLU A 140 -2.67 -3.51 16.58
N GLY A 141 -3.91 -3.02 16.62
CA GLY A 141 -4.23 -1.60 16.57
C GLY A 141 -4.56 -1.05 17.95
#